data_AF-A0A7Y3TDS9-F1
#
_entry.id   AF-A0A7Y3TDS9-F1
#
_cell.length_a   1.000
_cell.length_b   1.000
_cell.length_c   1.000
_cell.angle_alpha   90.00
_cell.angle_beta   90.00
_cell.angle_gamma   90.00
#
_symmetry.space_group_name_H-M   'P 1'
#
loop_
_entity.id
_entity.type
_entity.pdbx_description
1 polymer ?
#
loop_
_entity_poly.entity_id
_entity_poly.type
_entity_poly.pdbx_seq_one_letter_code
_entity_poly.pdbx_strand_id
1 'polypeptide(L)'
;MIKNKKVLLICKESFSFPLFFIAQKLIAAGNEVGAFFIHHEESYYNKSRYNENTYFKFKEELKEVKLYGLEDLCSEFNKQYKSPLVDMDYLEEVERNFTHFKNLNLQLTTSQLVTRHFHTRFFFTNSSFKQNLKFLELGYKNVIKIVDDFKPDLILDTEDGELLRTILNEVAYKNKTPYILLTILDLKVINYQHIV
;
A
#
# COMPACT_ATOMS: atom_id res chain seq x y z
N MET A 1 -3.00 -5.98 -23.73
CA MET A 1 -3.84 -5.16 -22.83
C MET A 1 -4.49 -6.10 -21.83
N ILE A 2 -4.36 -5.83 -20.53
CA ILE A 2 -4.95 -6.65 -19.45
C ILE A 2 -6.48 -6.52 -19.54
N LYS A 3 -7.22 -7.63 -19.52
CA LYS A 3 -8.69 -7.67 -19.65
C LYS A 3 -9.29 -8.73 -18.74
N ASN A 4 -10.49 -8.48 -18.23
CA ASN A 4 -11.25 -9.41 -17.38
C ASN A 4 -10.45 -9.90 -16.16
N LYS A 5 -9.68 -9.00 -15.53
CA LYS A 5 -8.87 -9.26 -14.33
C LYS A 5 -9.28 -8.36 -13.17
N LYS A 6 -9.00 -8.82 -11.96
CA LYS A 6 -8.99 -7.99 -10.74
C LYS A 6 -7.60 -7.38 -10.55
N VAL A 7 -7.48 -6.07 -10.75
CA VAL A 7 -6.19 -5.36 -10.68
C VAL A 7 -6.17 -4.45 -9.45
N LEU A 8 -5.23 -4.68 -8.54
CA LEU A 8 -5.01 -3.83 -7.36
C LEU A 8 -3.89 -2.84 -7.65
N LEU A 9 -4.20 -1.55 -7.57
CA LEU A 9 -3.25 -0.45 -7.73
C LEU A 9 -2.73 -0.02 -6.36
N ILE A 10 -1.43 0.18 -6.23
CA ILE A 10 -0.81 0.61 -4.97
C ILE A 10 -0.47 2.09 -5.05
N CYS A 11 -1.18 2.89 -4.25
CA CYS A 11 -1.19 4.33 -4.31
C CYS A 11 -0.41 4.92 -3.14
N LYS A 12 0.52 5.84 -3.45
CA LYS A 12 1.23 6.67 -2.49
C LYS A 12 1.49 8.06 -3.07
N GLU A 13 0.96 9.09 -2.42
CA GLU A 13 1.23 10.51 -2.70
C GLU A 13 1.16 10.85 -4.21
N SER A 14 2.12 11.62 -4.71
CA SER A 14 2.20 12.04 -6.12
C SER A 14 2.38 10.87 -7.11
N PHE A 15 2.84 9.70 -6.65
CA PHE A 15 2.96 8.50 -7.47
C PHE A 15 1.60 7.84 -7.76
N SER A 16 0.54 8.27 -7.08
CA SER A 16 -0.85 7.87 -7.35
C SER A 16 -1.43 8.53 -8.61
N PHE A 17 -0.86 9.66 -9.09
CA PHE A 17 -1.45 10.39 -10.21
C PHE A 17 -1.48 9.59 -11.52
N PRO A 18 -0.38 8.92 -11.94
CA PRO A 18 -0.43 8.07 -13.14
C PRO A 18 -1.41 6.90 -12.97
N LEU A 19 -1.53 6.36 -11.76
CA LEU A 19 -2.41 5.25 -11.45
C LEU A 19 -3.89 5.60 -11.61
N PHE A 20 -4.28 6.86 -11.42
CA PHE A 20 -5.64 7.34 -11.70
C PHE A 20 -6.03 7.10 -13.16
N PHE A 21 -5.17 7.51 -14.10
CA PHE A 21 -5.41 7.34 -15.53
C PHE A 21 -5.31 5.87 -15.95
N ILE A 22 -4.44 5.10 -15.31
CA ILE A 22 -4.35 3.65 -15.52
C ILE A 22 -5.64 2.97 -15.05
N ALA A 23 -6.20 3.36 -13.91
CA ALA A 23 -7.48 2.83 -13.42
C ALA A 23 -8.60 3.04 -14.45
N GLN A 24 -8.73 4.25 -15.00
CA GLN A 24 -9.71 4.55 -16.05
C GLN A 24 -9.55 3.63 -17.27
N LYS A 25 -8.31 3.44 -17.74
CA LYS A 25 -8.01 2.54 -18.88
C LYS A 25 -8.33 1.08 -18.56
N LEU A 26 -8.02 0.61 -17.36
CA LEU A 26 -8.30 -0.76 -16.93
C LEU A 26 -9.81 -1.01 -16.82
N ILE A 27 -10.57 -0.07 -16.25
CA ILE A 27 -12.04 -0.12 -16.18
C ILE A 27 -12.63 -0.17 -17.59
N ALA A 28 -12.21 0.73 -18.48
CA ALA A 28 -12.66 0.75 -19.88
C ALA A 28 -12.35 -0.55 -20.64
N ALA A 29 -11.30 -1.26 -20.24
CA ALA A 29 -10.93 -2.56 -20.78
C ALA A 29 -11.67 -3.76 -20.14
N GLY A 30 -12.62 -3.52 -19.22
CA GLY A 30 -13.45 -4.54 -18.59
C GLY A 30 -12.80 -5.21 -17.36
N ASN A 31 -11.87 -4.53 -16.69
CA ASN A 31 -11.26 -5.04 -15.45
C ASN A 31 -11.99 -4.52 -14.21
N GLU A 32 -11.94 -5.29 -13.13
CA GLU A 32 -12.31 -4.82 -11.79
C GLU A 32 -11.07 -4.21 -11.14
N VAL A 33 -11.19 -2.98 -10.64
CA VAL A 33 -10.04 -2.23 -10.14
C VAL A 33 -10.21 -1.90 -8.67
N GLY A 34 -9.17 -2.20 -7.89
CA GLY A 34 -9.01 -1.75 -6.51
C GLY A 34 -7.84 -0.77 -6.42
N ALA A 35 -7.90 0.17 -5.48
CA ALA A 35 -6.78 1.05 -5.18
C ALA A 35 -6.50 1.04 -3.67
N PHE A 36 -5.28 0.66 -3.30
CA PHE A 36 -4.83 0.62 -1.92
C PHE A 36 -3.88 1.79 -1.64
N PHE A 37 -4.35 2.73 -0.82
CA PHE A 37 -3.60 3.89 -0.38
C PHE A 37 -2.80 3.53 0.86
N ILE A 38 -1.49 3.36 0.67
CA ILE A 38 -0.58 2.81 1.69
C ILE A 38 0.03 3.88 2.61
N HIS A 39 -0.39 5.14 2.47
CA HIS A 39 0.08 6.22 3.33
C HIS A 39 -1.08 6.86 4.09
N HIS A 40 -0.86 7.06 5.40
CA HIS A 40 -1.87 7.53 6.33
C HIS A 40 -2.36 8.95 6.01
N GLU A 41 -1.48 9.82 5.50
CA GLU A 41 -1.83 11.19 5.10
C GLU A 41 -2.93 11.26 4.03
N GLU A 42 -3.08 10.19 3.23
CA GLU A 42 -4.01 10.17 2.12
C GLU A 42 -5.42 9.74 2.53
N SER A 43 -5.53 8.70 3.37
CA SER A 43 -6.80 8.03 3.68
C SER A 43 -7.30 8.22 5.11
N TYR A 44 -6.41 8.45 6.10
CA TYR A 44 -6.83 8.58 7.50
C TYR A 44 -7.36 9.98 7.85
N TYR A 45 -6.79 11.02 7.23
CA TYR A 45 -7.15 12.41 7.53
C TYR A 45 -8.27 12.93 6.62
N ASN A 46 -8.92 14.00 7.08
CA ASN A 46 -9.90 14.74 6.29
C ASN A 46 -9.26 15.30 4.99
N LYS A 47 -10.12 15.61 4.01
CA LYS A 47 -9.70 16.20 2.74
C LYS A 47 -8.90 17.47 2.97
N SER A 48 -7.76 17.58 2.29
CA SER A 48 -6.85 18.70 2.32
C SER A 48 -6.11 18.84 0.99
N ARG A 49 -5.32 19.89 0.82
CA ARG A 49 -4.49 20.10 -0.38
C ARG A 49 -3.53 18.93 -0.68
N TYR A 50 -3.16 18.14 0.33
CA TYR A 50 -2.26 17.01 0.17
C TYR A 50 -2.92 15.77 -0.45
N ASN A 51 -4.19 15.52 -0.13
CA ASN A 51 -4.89 14.29 -0.52
C ASN A 51 -6.11 14.52 -1.43
N GLU A 52 -6.44 15.79 -1.74
CA GLU A 52 -7.54 16.13 -2.64
C GLU A 52 -7.34 15.56 -4.04
N ASN A 53 -6.10 15.53 -4.54
CA ASN A 53 -5.75 15.06 -5.87
C ASN A 53 -5.32 13.58 -5.91
N THR A 54 -5.29 12.90 -4.77
CA THR A 54 -4.96 11.47 -4.67
C THR A 54 -6.18 10.67 -4.23
N TYR A 55 -6.28 10.31 -2.95
CA TYR A 55 -7.35 9.48 -2.39
C TYR A 55 -8.74 10.08 -2.64
N PHE A 56 -8.93 11.37 -2.36
CA PHE A 56 -10.24 11.98 -2.54
C PHE A 56 -10.63 12.12 -4.01
N LYS A 57 -9.67 12.31 -4.91
CA LYS A 57 -9.94 12.30 -6.35
C LYS A 57 -10.45 10.94 -6.83
N PHE A 58 -9.78 9.85 -6.43
CA PHE A 58 -10.26 8.49 -6.69
C PHE A 58 -11.68 8.29 -6.11
N LYS A 59 -11.90 8.71 -4.86
CA LYS A 59 -13.18 8.56 -4.16
C LYS A 59 -14.33 9.31 -4.82
N GLU A 60 -14.07 10.49 -5.36
CA GLU A 60 -15.09 11.37 -5.93
C GLU A 60 -15.35 11.09 -7.41
N GLU A 61 -14.30 10.77 -8.18
CA GLU A 61 -14.37 10.65 -9.64
C GLU A 61 -14.36 9.21 -10.16
N LEU A 62 -13.87 8.23 -9.40
CA LEU A 62 -13.77 6.81 -9.81
C LEU A 62 -14.55 5.90 -8.86
N LYS A 63 -15.88 6.03 -8.85
CA LYS A 63 -16.78 5.32 -7.92
C LYS A 63 -16.77 3.80 -8.09
N GLU A 64 -16.39 3.32 -9.26
CA GLU A 64 -16.25 1.90 -9.60
C GLU A 64 -14.98 1.28 -9.01
N VAL A 65 -14.00 2.10 -8.60
CA VAL A 65 -12.77 1.60 -7.96
C VAL A 65 -13.04 1.32 -6.49
N LYS A 66 -12.76 0.10 -6.05
CA LYS A 66 -12.81 -0.25 -4.63
C LYS A 66 -11.60 0.34 -3.90
N LEU A 67 -11.84 1.25 -2.97
CA LEU A 67 -10.77 1.93 -2.24
C LEU A 67 -10.46 1.22 -0.92
N TYR A 68 -9.17 1.06 -0.66
CA TYR A 68 -8.62 0.62 0.61
C TYR A 68 -7.71 1.69 1.16
N GLY A 69 -7.88 2.03 2.44
CA GLY A 69 -7.03 3.00 3.14
C GLY A 69 -6.45 2.41 4.41
N LEU A 70 -5.94 3.30 5.28
CA LEU A 70 -5.31 2.95 6.55
C LEU A 70 -6.15 3.38 7.75
N GLU A 71 -7.45 3.64 7.59
CA GLU A 71 -8.31 4.19 8.63
C GLU A 71 -8.34 3.29 9.88
N ASP A 72 -8.60 1.99 9.69
CA ASP A 72 -8.62 0.99 10.76
C ASP A 72 -7.25 0.83 11.42
N LEU A 73 -6.19 0.72 10.59
CA LEU A 73 -4.82 0.55 11.05
C LEU A 73 -4.38 1.73 11.92
N CYS A 74 -4.59 2.96 11.44
CA CYS A 74 -4.20 4.18 12.16
C CYS A 74 -5.02 4.35 13.44
N SER A 75 -6.33 4.08 13.40
CA SER A 75 -7.18 4.12 14.58
C SER A 75 -6.69 3.15 15.66
N GLU A 76 -6.38 1.91 15.28
CA GLU A 76 -5.91 0.90 16.24
C GLU A 76 -4.51 1.20 16.77
N PHE A 77 -3.60 1.64 15.90
CA PHE A 77 -2.27 2.06 16.29
C PHE A 77 -2.30 3.22 17.29
N ASN A 78 -3.14 4.24 17.05
CA ASN A 78 -3.25 5.42 17.90
C ASN A 78 -3.80 5.11 19.29
N LYS A 79 -4.76 4.17 19.42
CA LYS A 79 -5.28 3.72 20.73
C LYS A 79 -4.17 3.14 21.62
N GLN A 80 -3.22 2.43 21.01
CA GLN A 80 -2.15 1.73 21.72
C GLN A 80 -0.80 2.45 21.66
N TYR A 81 -0.73 3.64 21.07
CA TYR A 81 0.53 4.33 20.77
C TYR A 81 1.44 4.50 21.99
N LYS A 82 0.87 4.86 23.15
CA LYS A 82 1.63 5.07 24.40
C LYS A 82 2.03 3.78 25.10
N SER A 83 1.31 2.68 24.87
CA SER A 83 1.50 1.41 25.56
C SER A 83 1.16 0.25 24.61
N PRO A 84 1.98 0.04 23.57
CA PRO A 84 1.70 -0.95 22.53
C PRO A 84 1.72 -2.37 23.10
N LEU A 85 0.63 -3.11 22.90
CA LEU A 85 0.55 -4.54 23.15
C LEU A 85 0.81 -5.25 21.82
N VAL A 86 2.00 -5.81 21.69
CA VAL A 86 2.44 -6.52 20.49
C VAL A 86 2.07 -7.99 20.62
N ASP A 87 1.39 -8.50 19.60
CA ASP A 87 1.07 -9.92 19.46
C ASP A 87 2.27 -10.67 18.88
N MET A 88 3.15 -11.14 19.77
CA MET A 88 4.39 -11.81 19.36
C MET A 88 4.13 -13.17 18.71
N ASP A 89 3.13 -13.92 19.18
CA ASP A 89 2.76 -15.22 18.60
C ASP A 89 2.31 -15.05 17.14
N TYR A 90 1.52 -14.01 16.86
CA TYR A 90 1.14 -13.64 15.50
C TYR A 90 2.36 -13.22 14.66
N LEU A 91 3.27 -12.41 15.20
CA LEU A 91 4.47 -12.01 14.47
C LEU A 91 5.38 -13.20 14.15
N GLU A 92 5.49 -14.18 15.03
CA GLU A 92 6.22 -15.43 14.73
C GLU A 92 5.53 -16.25 13.63
N GLU A 93 4.19 -16.29 13.61
CA GLU A 93 3.45 -16.91 12.52
C GLU A 93 3.70 -16.18 11.19
N VAL A 94 3.70 -14.86 11.21
CA VAL A 94 4.01 -14.04 10.05
C VAL A 94 5.44 -14.31 9.57
N GLU A 95 6.42 -14.34 10.48
CA GLU A 95 7.81 -14.62 10.15
C GLU A 95 7.93 -15.98 9.45
N ARG A 96 7.24 -17.02 9.93
CA ARG A 96 7.24 -18.35 9.30
C ARG A 96 6.59 -18.38 7.92
N ASN A 97 5.58 -17.54 7.68
CA ASN A 97 4.73 -17.63 6.48
C ASN A 97 5.05 -16.61 5.38
N PHE A 98 5.65 -15.46 5.72
CA PHE A 98 5.74 -14.27 4.88
C PHE A 98 7.10 -13.56 4.95
N THR A 99 8.20 -14.32 4.99
CA THR A 99 9.59 -13.80 4.96
C THR A 99 10.44 -14.46 3.87
N HIS A 100 9.87 -14.63 2.68
CA HIS A 100 10.51 -15.28 1.55
C HIS A 100 11.72 -14.48 1.05
N PHE A 101 11.63 -13.15 1.09
CA PHE A 101 12.70 -12.26 0.62
C PHE A 101 13.52 -11.69 1.77
N LYS A 102 12.87 -11.27 2.86
CA LYS A 102 13.50 -10.61 4.02
C LYS A 102 12.78 -10.94 5.34
N ASN A 103 13.56 -11.09 6.40
CA ASN A 103 13.06 -11.22 7.77
C ASN A 103 12.36 -9.93 8.24
N LEU A 104 11.55 -10.02 9.30
CA LEU A 104 10.73 -8.91 9.79
C LEU A 104 11.55 -7.66 10.17
N ASN A 105 12.74 -7.86 10.74
CA ASN A 105 13.62 -6.76 11.11
C ASN A 105 14.14 -5.97 9.91
N LEU A 106 14.48 -6.65 8.80
CA LEU A 106 14.92 -5.99 7.58
C LEU A 106 13.76 -5.26 6.89
N GLN A 107 12.55 -5.81 6.93
CA GLN A 107 11.37 -5.13 6.40
C GLN A 107 11.11 -3.80 7.13
N LEU A 108 11.30 -3.75 8.45
CA LEU A 108 11.20 -2.52 9.23
C LEU A 108 12.20 -1.43 8.83
N THR A 109 13.22 -1.73 8.03
CA THR A 109 14.18 -0.70 7.58
C THR A 109 13.75 0.04 6.31
N THR A 110 12.66 -0.39 5.66
CA THR A 110 12.26 0.14 4.33
C THR A 110 11.44 1.42 4.38
N SER A 111 10.91 1.80 5.55
CA SER A 111 10.09 3.01 5.69
C SER A 111 10.78 4.08 6.52
N GLN A 112 10.59 5.31 6.08
CA GLN A 112 11.04 6.51 6.80
C GLN A 112 10.33 6.66 8.15
N LEU A 113 9.10 6.10 8.28
CA LEU A 113 8.27 6.18 9.48
C LEU A 113 8.85 5.42 10.68
N VAL A 114 9.72 4.43 10.42
CA VAL A 114 10.25 3.50 11.43
C VAL A 114 11.79 3.56 11.53
N THR A 115 12.43 4.42 10.74
CA THR A 115 13.89 4.56 10.67
C THR A 115 14.36 5.93 11.15
N ARG A 116 15.48 5.98 11.89
CA ARG A 116 15.96 7.19 12.57
C ARG A 116 16.41 8.35 11.67
N HIS A 117 16.58 8.11 10.37
CA HIS A 117 17.24 9.06 9.47
C HIS A 117 16.54 10.43 9.37
N PHE A 118 15.21 10.47 9.45
CA PHE A 118 14.42 11.71 9.30
C PHE A 118 13.92 12.33 10.61
N HIS A 119 14.30 11.76 11.74
CA HIS A 119 13.84 12.16 13.08
C HIS A 119 14.48 13.44 13.62
N THR A 120 15.36 14.07 12.83
CA THR A 120 15.82 15.45 13.04
C THR A 120 14.78 16.48 12.59
N ARG A 121 13.79 16.08 11.78
CA ARG A 121 12.68 16.96 11.38
C ARG A 121 11.66 17.03 12.50
N PHE A 122 11.18 18.23 12.80
CA PHE A 122 10.29 18.49 13.94
C PHE A 122 8.98 17.70 13.94
N PHE A 123 8.55 17.20 12.78
CA PHE A 123 7.32 16.44 12.61
C PHE A 123 7.51 14.92 12.66
N PHE A 124 8.75 14.41 12.66
CA PHE A 124 9.04 12.97 12.84
C PHE A 124 9.53 12.71 14.27
N THR A 125 8.62 12.27 15.13
CA THR A 125 8.95 11.88 16.51
C THR A 125 9.50 10.45 16.56
N ASN A 126 10.48 10.21 17.44
CA ASN A 126 11.10 8.89 17.56
C ASN A 126 10.08 7.84 17.98
N SER A 127 9.95 6.79 17.16
CA SER A 127 9.23 5.58 17.55
C SER A 127 10.13 4.65 18.38
N SER A 128 9.52 3.98 19.35
CA SER A 128 10.13 2.88 20.09
C SER A 128 10.07 1.59 19.28
N PHE A 129 10.91 0.62 19.63
CA PHE A 129 10.89 -0.70 19.00
C PHE A 129 9.52 -1.39 19.10
N LYS A 130 8.83 -1.28 20.26
CA LYS A 130 7.48 -1.85 20.42
C LYS A 130 6.43 -1.16 19.53
N GLN A 131 6.55 0.15 19.32
CA GLN A 131 5.68 0.84 18.35
C GLN A 131 5.95 0.35 16.93
N ASN A 132 7.21 0.17 16.54
CA ASN A 132 7.55 -0.38 15.23
C ASN A 132 6.99 -1.80 15.03
N LEU A 133 7.15 -2.68 16.02
CA LEU A 133 6.56 -4.03 15.98
C LEU A 133 5.04 -3.99 15.91
N LYS A 134 4.39 -3.09 16.65
CA LYS A 134 2.93 -2.95 16.59
C LYS A 134 2.46 -2.47 15.21
N PHE A 135 3.20 -1.55 14.60
CA PHE A 135 2.89 -1.08 13.25
C PHE A 135 3.08 -2.20 12.21
N LEU A 136 4.12 -3.02 12.34
CA LEU A 136 4.34 -4.20 11.50
C LEU A 136 3.21 -5.23 11.64
N GLU A 137 2.82 -5.55 12.88
CA GLU A 137 1.71 -6.46 13.19
C GLU A 137 0.42 -6.01 12.51
N LEU A 138 0.04 -4.74 12.71
CA LEU A 138 -1.17 -4.17 12.11
C LEU A 138 -1.05 -4.04 10.59
N GLY A 139 0.14 -3.78 10.07
CA GLY A 139 0.43 -3.74 8.64
C GLY A 139 0.14 -5.08 7.96
N TYR A 140 0.63 -6.18 8.51
CA TYR A 140 0.33 -7.53 8.01
C TYR A 140 -1.16 -7.85 8.10
N LYS A 141 -1.80 -7.59 9.24
CA LYS A 141 -3.25 -7.80 9.41
C LYS A 141 -4.06 -7.04 8.36
N ASN A 142 -3.71 -5.78 8.10
CA ASN A 142 -4.39 -4.94 7.13
C ASN A 142 -4.17 -5.40 5.69
N VAL A 143 -2.92 -5.68 5.30
CA VAL A 143 -2.58 -6.14 3.95
C VAL A 143 -3.26 -7.48 3.64
N ILE A 144 -3.20 -8.44 4.55
CA ILE A 144 -3.84 -9.76 4.37
C ILE A 144 -5.35 -9.58 4.20
N LYS A 145 -5.99 -8.78 5.07
CA LYS A 145 -7.43 -8.45 4.95
C LYS A 145 -7.77 -7.89 3.56
N ILE A 146 -6.98 -6.95 3.05
CA ILE A 146 -7.22 -6.31 1.74
C ILE A 146 -7.04 -7.30 0.59
N VAL A 147 -5.97 -8.09 0.62
CA VAL A 147 -5.69 -9.10 -0.42
C VAL A 147 -6.76 -10.19 -0.42
N ASP A 148 -7.22 -10.63 0.74
CA ASP A 148 -8.27 -11.66 0.87
C ASP A 148 -9.66 -11.15 0.46
N ASP A 149 -9.96 -9.88 0.73
CA ASP A 149 -11.22 -9.24 0.34
C ASP A 149 -11.26 -8.94 -1.17
N PHE A 150 -10.18 -8.37 -1.73
CA PHE A 150 -10.15 -8.02 -3.15
C PHE A 150 -9.86 -9.22 -4.07
N LYS A 151 -8.99 -10.13 -3.63
CA LYS A 151 -8.45 -11.28 -4.40
C LYS A 151 -7.86 -10.86 -5.75
N PRO A 152 -6.80 -10.03 -5.76
CA PRO A 152 -6.20 -9.55 -7.00
C PRO A 152 -5.61 -10.68 -7.85
N ASP A 153 -5.88 -10.62 -9.15
CA ASP A 153 -5.14 -11.39 -10.16
C ASP A 153 -3.78 -10.76 -10.47
N LEU A 154 -3.64 -9.45 -10.21
CA LEU A 154 -2.47 -8.65 -10.53
C LEU A 154 -2.40 -7.45 -9.59
N ILE A 155 -1.19 -7.15 -9.11
CA ILE A 155 -0.88 -5.94 -8.36
C ILE A 155 0.03 -5.06 -9.22
N LEU A 156 -0.30 -3.78 -9.34
CA LEU A 156 0.51 -2.77 -10.03
C LEU A 156 0.94 -1.69 -9.04
N ASP A 157 2.23 -1.39 -9.00
CA ASP A 157 2.83 -0.29 -8.24
C ASP A 157 3.68 0.58 -9.17
N THR A 158 4.08 1.76 -8.70
CA THR A 158 4.91 2.74 -9.39
C THR A 158 6.18 3.11 -8.60
N GLU A 159 6.33 2.61 -7.37
CA GLU A 159 7.51 2.84 -6.53
C GLU A 159 7.74 1.64 -5.58
N ASP A 160 8.93 1.52 -4.99
CA ASP A 160 9.37 0.39 -4.16
C ASP A 160 9.61 0.75 -2.67
N GLY A 161 9.50 2.02 -2.30
CA GLY A 161 9.69 2.49 -0.92
C GLY A 161 8.40 2.40 -0.09
N GLU A 162 8.49 1.89 1.14
CA GLU A 162 7.49 1.83 2.23
C GLU A 162 7.33 0.42 2.81
N LEU A 163 7.01 0.37 4.11
CA LEU A 163 6.83 -0.89 4.84
C LEU A 163 5.66 -1.70 4.27
N LEU A 164 4.52 -1.06 4.03
CA LEU A 164 3.33 -1.78 3.54
C LEU A 164 3.53 -2.36 2.13
N ARG A 165 4.38 -1.77 1.28
CA ARG A 165 4.78 -2.37 0.01
C ARG A 165 5.59 -3.64 0.21
N THR A 166 6.50 -3.61 1.19
CA THR A 166 7.33 -4.76 1.54
C THR A 166 6.48 -5.93 2.04
N ILE A 167 5.54 -5.64 2.94
CA ILE A 167 4.55 -6.61 3.46
C ILE A 167 3.71 -7.16 2.30
N LEU A 168 3.18 -6.28 1.44
CA LEU A 168 2.35 -6.69 0.30
C LEU A 168 3.12 -7.57 -0.69
N ASN A 169 4.40 -7.32 -0.93
CA ASN A 169 5.22 -8.16 -1.79
C ASN A 169 5.36 -9.59 -1.24
N GLU A 170 5.57 -9.74 0.07
CA GLU A 170 5.63 -11.05 0.74
C GLU A 170 4.29 -11.80 0.67
N VAL A 171 3.17 -11.09 0.92
CA VAL A 171 1.82 -11.66 0.83
C VAL A 171 1.47 -12.04 -0.62
N ALA A 172 1.81 -11.20 -1.60
CA ALA A 172 1.60 -11.47 -3.02
C ALA A 172 2.37 -12.71 -3.47
N TYR A 173 3.64 -12.84 -3.04
CA TYR A 173 4.46 -14.01 -3.34
C TYR A 173 3.85 -15.29 -2.77
N LYS A 174 3.43 -15.27 -1.50
CA LYS A 174 2.76 -16.42 -0.86
C LYS A 174 1.51 -16.84 -1.63
N ASN A 175 0.73 -15.87 -2.09
CA ASN A 175 -0.53 -16.09 -2.79
C ASN A 175 -0.35 -16.34 -4.29
N LYS A 176 0.88 -16.30 -4.81
CA LYS A 176 1.21 -16.40 -6.24
C LYS A 176 0.50 -15.34 -7.09
N THR A 177 0.26 -14.16 -6.51
CA THR A 177 -0.25 -13.00 -7.23
C THR A 177 0.92 -12.24 -7.84
N PRO A 178 0.95 -12.04 -9.18
CA PRO A 178 1.95 -11.19 -9.82
C PRO A 178 1.93 -9.77 -9.25
N TYR A 179 3.10 -9.31 -8.80
CA TYR A 179 3.33 -7.93 -8.37
C TYR A 179 4.27 -7.29 -9.39
N ILE A 180 3.80 -6.26 -10.09
CA ILE A 180 4.58 -5.56 -11.12
C ILE A 180 4.81 -4.11 -10.70
N LEU A 181 6.08 -3.75 -10.60
CA LEU A 181 6.52 -2.36 -10.50
C LEU A 181 6.58 -1.77 -11.91
N LEU A 182 5.73 -0.78 -12.19
CA LEU A 182 5.70 -0.05 -13.45
C LEU A 182 6.82 0.99 -13.46
N THR A 183 7.74 0.86 -14.42
CA THR A 183 8.76 1.86 -14.66
C THR A 183 8.30 2.89 -15.70
N ILE A 184 9.04 3.99 -15.85
CA ILE A 184 8.77 5.04 -16.85
C ILE A 184 8.67 4.47 -18.29
N LEU A 185 9.38 3.38 -18.59
CA LEU A 185 9.32 2.69 -19.88
C LEU A 185 7.96 2.03 -20.10
N ASP A 186 7.40 1.41 -19.06
CA ASP A 186 6.12 0.71 -19.12
C ASP A 186 4.95 1.68 -19.29
N LEU A 187 5.03 2.85 -18.66
CA LEU A 187 4.04 3.93 -18.78
C LEU A 187 3.97 4.52 -20.20
N LYS A 188 5.11 4.59 -20.91
CA LYS A 188 5.14 5.00 -22.32
C LYS A 188 4.39 3.99 -23.18
N VAL A 189 4.63 2.68 -23.01
CA VAL A 189 3.95 1.64 -23.80
C VAL A 189 2.42 1.68 -23.61
N ILE A 190 1.95 1.95 -22.38
CA ILE A 190 0.51 2.09 -22.09
C ILE A 190 -0.10 3.35 -22.73
N ASN A 191 0.69 4.39 -22.98
CA ASN A 191 0.25 5.63 -23.61
C ASN A 191 0.40 5.67 -25.13
N TYR A 192 1.38 4.97 -25.70
CA TYR A 192 1.64 4.97 -27.15
C TYR A 192 0.69 4.10 -27.97
N GLN A 193 -0.18 3.29 -27.37
CA GLN A 193 -1.22 2.55 -28.10
C GLN A 193 -2.39 3.42 -28.62
N HIS A 194 -2.30 4.75 -28.52
CA HIS A 194 -3.28 5.70 -29.07
C HIS A 194 -2.70 6.69 -30.10
N ILE A 195 -1.52 6.42 -30.65
CA ILE A 195 -0.97 7.15 -31.81
C ILE A 195 -0.47 6.14 -32.84
N VAL A 196 -1.38 5.40 -33.46
CA VAL A 196 -1.31 4.89 -34.85
C VAL A 196 -2.75 4.75 -35.35
#